data_AF-A0A662AFP5-F1
#
_entry.id   AF-A0A662AFP5-F1
#
_cell.length_a   1.000
_cell.length_b   1.000
_cell.length_c   1.000
_cell.angle_alpha   90.00
_cell.angle_beta   90.00
_cell.angle_gamma   90.00
#
_symmetry.space_group_name_H-M   'P 1'
#
loop_
_entity.id
_entity.type
_entity.pdbx_description
1 polymer ?
#
loop_
_entity_poly.entity_id
_entity_poly.type
_entity_poly.pdbx_seq_one_letter_code
_entity_poly.pdbx_strand_id
1 'polypeptide(L)'
;MKKVKLNIKTRFGVFLGIIIIAFVLIISLFVWSIRDVQDFSDYNSDVKELVVEYLTMRQFEQQFLLRYVEDEGFFKSGNNRYLRKHTESYNRLNNKLDLLAAEPITEKLGLVENLEKIKESIDTYEQILNELAQKIYQKGSANTGSIGKVHENMNLAIELVNEAGTRELILELVKNVKDYLITKDPQNVTKFDLNFNTLSFHVGQGLNNESSSYTGANETETTVTSGNKLITTLNEFRENFSQLIKLDGIIGLSSSEGLNNDLRTEINKFDPEIESLAETISNQKEESLKYITQLLGIFIGLLVLTIIFYIIGFSRSITRPIDKLNEYLQPLSKGILPGKLLVLKHQNELFDMTKAINELIEGLKKTTSFAETIGQGVFDVEFKALSGQDVLGNSLLGMRTNLLEAQDEEKKRQHEDDLRKWSNEGLAQFNELLRQSAGDIDLLTASIVRHLVNFLEANQSGLFLLNDNNKEDIHLELVATYAYNKERKKQKRIYMGEGLVGMCAVEKSTVYLNDIPDGYLSISSGLGGSDPRSLLIVPLKLEDEIFGVIEVASFNKFKKHEIDFVERVTESISSTLSL
;
A
#
# COMPACT_ATOMS: atom_id res chain seq x y z
N MET A 1 -12.56 -18.62 -17.97
CA MET A 1 -12.83 -17.67 -16.88
C MET A 1 -12.76 -16.25 -17.42
N LYS A 2 -13.86 -15.48 -17.38
CA LYS A 2 -13.85 -14.03 -17.70
C LYS A 2 -12.85 -13.36 -16.75
N LYS A 3 -11.77 -12.77 -17.28
CA LYS A 3 -10.83 -11.97 -16.47
C LYS A 3 -11.60 -10.77 -15.93
N VAL A 4 -11.89 -10.79 -14.63
CA VAL A 4 -12.54 -9.69 -13.94
C VAL A 4 -11.68 -8.44 -14.10
N LYS A 5 -12.26 -7.35 -14.63
CA LYS A 5 -11.65 -6.01 -14.64
C LYS A 5 -11.55 -5.54 -13.19
N LEU A 6 -10.41 -5.81 -12.55
CA LEU A 6 -10.10 -5.27 -11.24
C LEU A 6 -9.39 -3.94 -11.42
N ASN A 7 -10.09 -2.88 -11.02
CA ASN A 7 -9.57 -1.53 -10.86
C ASN A 7 -8.31 -1.51 -10.00
N ILE A 8 -7.40 -0.58 -10.27
CA ILE A 8 -6.15 -0.42 -9.51
C ILE A 8 -6.44 -0.29 -8.01
N LYS A 9 -7.47 0.49 -7.65
CA LYS A 9 -7.92 0.68 -6.26
C LYS A 9 -8.33 -0.64 -5.59
N THR A 10 -9.05 -1.50 -6.29
CA THR A 10 -9.53 -2.78 -5.73
C THR A 10 -8.37 -3.75 -5.50
N ARG A 11 -7.37 -3.77 -6.39
CA ARG A 11 -6.15 -4.58 -6.19
C ARG A 11 -5.35 -4.12 -4.99
N PHE A 12 -5.24 -2.81 -4.79
CA PHE A 12 -4.61 -2.24 -3.60
C PHE A 12 -5.39 -2.62 -2.32
N GLY A 13 -6.72 -2.50 -2.35
CA GLY A 13 -7.57 -2.90 -1.22
C GLY A 13 -7.46 -4.37 -0.85
N VAL A 14 -7.42 -5.29 -1.83
CA VAL A 14 -7.22 -6.73 -1.59
C VAL A 14 -5.86 -7.00 -0.94
N PHE A 15 -4.80 -6.36 -1.44
CA PHE A 15 -3.46 -6.49 -0.85
C PHE A 15 -3.42 -6.01 0.60
N LEU A 16 -4.00 -4.83 0.88
CA LEU A 16 -4.10 -4.31 2.24
C LEU A 16 -4.90 -5.24 3.16
N GLY A 17 -6.00 -5.81 2.66
CA GLY A 17 -6.80 -6.80 3.38
C GLY A 17 -6.00 -8.05 3.76
N ILE A 18 -5.19 -8.58 2.84
CA ILE A 18 -4.31 -9.74 3.11
C ILE A 18 -3.29 -9.40 4.19
N ILE A 19 -2.66 -8.22 4.13
CA ILE A 19 -1.72 -7.76 5.17
C ILE A 19 -2.41 -7.67 6.52
N ILE A 20 -3.60 -7.06 6.58
CA ILE A 20 -4.35 -6.91 7.84
C ILE A 20 -4.68 -8.29 8.44
N ILE A 21 -5.16 -9.23 7.64
CA ILE A 21 -5.46 -10.60 8.10
C ILE A 21 -4.20 -11.28 8.63
N ALA A 22 -3.09 -11.17 7.92
CA ALA A 22 -1.81 -11.72 8.37
C ALA A 22 -1.36 -11.11 9.71
N PHE A 23 -1.50 -9.80 9.87
CA PHE A 23 -1.22 -9.12 11.15
C PHE A 23 -2.12 -9.59 12.28
N VAL A 24 -3.42 -9.73 12.05
CA VAL A 24 -4.36 -10.19 13.08
C VAL A 24 -4.02 -11.60 13.54
N LEU A 25 -3.74 -12.53 12.62
CA LEU A 25 -3.33 -13.89 12.96
C LEU A 25 -2.04 -13.90 13.81
N ILE A 26 -1.09 -13.03 13.49
CA ILE A 26 0.20 -12.99 14.16
C ILE A 26 0.10 -12.30 15.51
N ILE A 27 -0.69 -11.24 15.64
CA ILE A 27 -1.02 -10.64 16.93
C ILE A 27 -1.71 -11.68 17.82
N SER A 28 -2.63 -12.48 17.27
CA SER A 28 -3.29 -13.55 18.02
C SER A 28 -2.30 -14.60 18.52
N LEU A 29 -1.38 -15.05 17.67
CA LEU A 29 -0.30 -15.98 18.05
C LEU A 29 0.63 -15.37 19.10
N PHE A 30 0.96 -14.09 18.96
CA PHE A 30 1.84 -13.38 19.88
C PHE A 30 1.19 -13.21 21.26
N VAL A 31 -0.09 -12.84 21.31
CA VAL A 31 -0.87 -12.76 22.55
C VAL A 31 -0.97 -14.13 23.23
N TRP A 32 -1.23 -15.19 22.47
CA TRP A 32 -1.24 -16.55 23.00
C TRP A 32 0.13 -16.93 23.59
N SER A 33 1.22 -16.62 22.89
CA SER A 33 2.56 -16.93 23.36
C SER A 33 3.01 -16.10 24.57
N ILE A 34 2.58 -14.84 24.68
CA ILE A 34 2.81 -14.02 25.87
C ILE A 34 2.11 -14.63 27.08
N ARG A 35 0.87 -15.09 26.93
CA ARG A 35 0.14 -15.76 28.01
C ARG A 35 0.91 -16.99 28.50
N ASP A 36 1.41 -17.80 27.57
CA ASP A 36 2.19 -18.99 27.92
C ASP A 36 3.47 -18.64 28.73
N VAL A 37 4.18 -17.56 28.35
CA VAL A 37 5.35 -17.06 29.12
C VAL A 37 4.95 -16.51 30.48
N GLN A 38 3.77 -15.91 30.59
CA GLN A 38 3.24 -15.42 31.85
C GLN A 38 2.92 -16.59 32.80
N ASP A 39 2.28 -17.64 32.29
CA ASP A 39 2.00 -18.86 33.06
C ASP A 39 3.30 -19.48 33.62
N PHE A 40 4.38 -19.56 32.81
CA PHE A 40 5.70 -19.99 33.29
C PHE A 40 6.29 -19.05 34.36
N SER A 41 6.04 -17.74 34.25
CA SER A 41 6.55 -16.76 35.19
C SER A 41 5.85 -16.84 36.55
N ASP A 42 4.54 -17.02 36.53
CA ASP A 42 3.70 -17.15 37.73
C ASP A 42 4.03 -18.46 38.45
N TYR A 43 4.09 -19.58 37.72
CA TYR A 43 4.52 -20.86 38.27
C TYR A 43 5.93 -20.84 38.87
N ASN A 44 6.89 -20.17 38.21
CA ASN A 44 8.24 -19.98 38.77
C ASN A 44 8.24 -19.13 40.04
N SER A 45 7.30 -18.19 40.18
CA SER A 45 7.14 -17.41 41.41
C SER A 45 6.66 -18.31 42.55
N ASP A 46 5.68 -19.16 42.29
CA ASP A 46 5.15 -20.10 43.28
C ASP A 46 6.22 -21.10 43.75
N VAL A 47 7.06 -21.58 42.83
CA VAL A 47 8.21 -22.43 43.17
C VAL A 47 9.24 -21.69 44.01
N LYS A 48 9.52 -20.40 43.75
CA LYS A 48 10.41 -19.61 44.62
C LYS A 48 9.85 -19.45 46.03
N GLU A 49 8.54 -19.21 46.15
CA GLU A 49 7.90 -19.12 47.46
C GLU A 49 7.92 -20.46 48.19
N LEU A 50 7.77 -21.57 47.46
CA LEU A 50 7.95 -22.92 48.00
C LEU A 50 9.35 -23.12 48.59
N VAL A 51 10.41 -22.71 47.87
CA VAL A 51 11.79 -22.75 48.38
C VAL A 51 11.94 -21.92 49.66
N VAL A 52 11.30 -20.74 49.73
CA VAL A 52 11.33 -19.90 50.94
C VAL A 52 10.68 -20.61 52.14
N GLU A 53 9.55 -21.28 51.95
CA GLU A 53 8.89 -22.02 53.04
C GLU A 53 9.74 -23.21 53.51
N TYR A 54 10.37 -23.94 52.59
CA TYR A 54 11.34 -24.99 52.92
C TYR A 54 12.52 -24.46 53.75
N LEU A 55 13.16 -23.38 53.31
CA LEU A 55 14.27 -22.78 54.05
C LEU A 55 13.84 -22.29 55.43
N THR A 56 12.63 -21.75 55.54
CA THR A 56 12.05 -21.29 56.82
C THR A 56 11.78 -22.47 57.75
N MET A 57 11.23 -23.57 57.23
CA MET A 57 11.02 -24.82 57.96
C MET A 57 12.35 -25.35 58.53
N ARG A 58 13.38 -25.46 57.68
CA ARG A 58 14.74 -25.88 58.05
C ARG A 58 15.38 -24.96 59.09
N GLN A 59 15.17 -23.65 58.97
CA GLN A 59 15.65 -22.68 59.95
C GLN A 59 15.09 -22.98 61.35
N PHE A 60 13.78 -23.29 61.46
CA PHE A 60 13.18 -23.58 62.76
C PHE A 60 13.62 -24.92 63.35
N GLU A 61 13.85 -25.94 62.52
CA GLU A 61 14.49 -27.20 62.95
C GLU A 61 15.85 -26.91 63.60
N GLN A 62 16.73 -26.18 62.90
CA GLN A 62 18.06 -25.84 63.41
C GLN A 62 17.98 -25.05 64.73
N GLN A 63 17.03 -24.11 64.85
CA GLN A 63 16.83 -23.37 66.10
C GLN A 63 16.35 -24.26 67.24
N PHE A 64 15.54 -25.28 66.96
CA PHE A 64 15.18 -26.29 67.96
C PHE A 64 16.41 -27.09 68.39
N LEU A 65 17.15 -27.69 67.43
CA LEU A 65 18.30 -28.54 67.71
C LEU A 65 19.44 -27.80 68.45
N LEU A 66 19.59 -26.49 68.23
CA LEU A 66 20.60 -25.68 68.91
C LEU A 66 20.21 -25.33 70.36
N ARG A 67 18.91 -25.22 70.67
CA ARG A 67 18.42 -24.57 71.91
C ARG A 67 17.60 -25.46 72.83
N TYR A 68 17.21 -26.66 72.40
CA TYR A 68 16.32 -27.52 73.19
C TYR A 68 16.90 -27.86 74.57
N VAL A 69 18.22 -27.91 74.72
CA VAL A 69 18.91 -28.26 75.97
C VAL A 69 18.57 -27.29 77.10
N GLU A 70 18.31 -26.02 76.79
CA GLU A 70 18.00 -24.96 77.76
C GLU A 70 16.48 -24.77 77.98
N ASP A 71 15.62 -25.51 77.25
CA ASP A 71 14.18 -25.33 77.29
C ASP A 71 13.51 -26.25 78.33
N GLU A 72 13.48 -25.81 79.59
CA GLU A 72 12.76 -26.53 80.64
C GLU A 72 11.26 -26.71 80.34
N GLY A 73 10.65 -25.78 79.61
CA GLY A 73 9.22 -25.83 79.27
C GLY A 73 8.91 -26.99 78.33
N PHE A 74 9.80 -27.24 77.36
CA PHE A 74 9.73 -28.39 76.47
C PHE A 74 9.77 -29.71 77.24
N PHE A 75 10.72 -29.89 78.16
CA PHE A 75 10.80 -31.14 78.92
C PHE A 75 9.66 -31.36 79.92
N LYS A 76 8.95 -30.31 80.31
CA LYS A 76 7.74 -30.42 81.16
C LYS A 76 6.47 -30.73 80.37
N SER A 77 6.35 -30.21 79.15
CA SER A 77 5.07 -30.23 78.40
C SER A 77 5.11 -30.89 77.03
N GLY A 78 6.28 -31.20 76.49
CA GLY A 78 6.50 -31.62 75.10
C GLY A 78 6.38 -30.50 74.08
N ASN A 79 5.97 -29.28 74.49
CA ASN A 79 5.75 -28.16 73.58
C ASN A 79 6.99 -27.30 73.43
N ASN A 80 7.40 -27.04 72.18
CA ASN A 80 8.48 -26.12 71.85
C ASN A 80 8.04 -25.11 70.78
N ARG A 81 8.42 -23.84 70.95
CA ARG A 81 8.02 -22.75 70.04
C ARG A 81 8.55 -22.92 68.62
N TYR A 82 9.74 -23.50 68.47
CA TYR A 82 10.38 -23.70 67.18
C TYR A 82 9.79 -24.90 66.46
N LEU A 83 9.50 -26.01 67.17
CA LEU A 83 8.74 -27.13 66.61
C LEU A 83 7.36 -26.68 66.11
N ARG A 84 6.62 -25.86 66.87
CA ARG A 84 5.33 -25.34 66.38
C ARG A 84 5.48 -24.52 65.09
N LYS A 85 6.44 -23.60 65.05
CA LYS A 85 6.70 -22.78 63.86
C LYS A 85 7.20 -23.62 62.68
N HIS A 86 7.96 -24.67 62.95
CA HIS A 86 8.37 -25.66 61.96
C HIS A 86 7.16 -26.34 61.33
N THR A 87 6.27 -26.91 62.15
CA THR A 87 5.04 -27.56 61.68
C THR A 87 4.14 -26.58 60.91
N GLU A 88 4.04 -25.32 61.34
CA GLU A 88 3.33 -24.28 60.59
C GLU A 88 3.93 -24.05 59.19
N SER A 89 5.26 -24.00 59.07
CA SER A 89 5.95 -23.88 57.76
C SER A 89 5.83 -25.14 56.91
N TYR A 90 5.94 -26.33 57.51
CA TYR A 90 5.70 -27.61 56.84
C TYR A 90 4.29 -27.67 56.23
N ASN A 91 3.26 -27.26 56.98
CA ASN A 91 1.89 -27.23 56.47
C ASN A 91 1.72 -26.23 55.30
N ARG A 92 2.37 -25.06 55.36
CA ARG A 92 2.35 -24.10 54.24
C ARG A 92 3.09 -24.65 53.02
N LEU A 93 4.22 -25.31 53.23
CA LEU A 93 5.00 -25.96 52.18
C LEU A 93 4.19 -27.07 51.50
N ASN A 94 3.55 -27.96 52.26
CA ASN A 94 2.70 -29.02 51.71
C ASN A 94 1.50 -28.48 50.94
N ASN A 95 0.83 -27.45 51.46
CA ASN A 95 -0.25 -26.80 50.72
C ASN A 95 0.25 -26.18 49.40
N LYS A 96 1.45 -25.58 49.38
CA LYS A 96 2.06 -25.07 48.14
C LYS A 96 2.38 -26.20 47.15
N LEU A 97 2.89 -27.34 47.62
CA LEU A 97 3.12 -28.51 46.78
C LEU A 97 1.82 -29.00 46.14
N ASP A 98 0.72 -29.05 46.90
CA ASP A 98 -0.59 -29.46 46.39
C ASP A 98 -1.15 -28.46 45.37
N LEU A 99 -0.99 -27.15 45.61
CA LEU A 99 -1.38 -26.11 44.65
C LEU A 99 -0.58 -26.21 43.35
N LEU A 100 0.76 -26.34 43.45
CA LEU A 100 1.63 -26.53 42.29
C LEU A 100 1.27 -27.81 41.52
N ALA A 101 0.99 -28.91 42.21
CA ALA A 101 0.59 -30.17 41.58
C ALA A 101 -0.73 -30.06 40.82
N ALA A 102 -1.64 -29.18 41.27
CA ALA A 102 -2.95 -28.96 40.63
C ALA A 102 -2.89 -28.01 39.43
N GLU A 103 -1.81 -27.25 39.24
CA GLU A 103 -1.66 -26.33 38.12
C GLU A 103 -1.53 -27.09 36.78
N PRO A 104 -2.29 -26.71 35.73
CA PRO A 104 -2.22 -27.37 34.42
C PRO A 104 -0.82 -27.36 33.79
N ILE A 105 0.00 -26.36 34.12
CA ILE A 105 1.36 -26.22 33.61
C ILE A 105 2.30 -27.31 34.13
N THR A 106 1.98 -27.93 35.28
CA THR A 106 2.78 -28.98 35.91
C THR A 106 2.81 -30.25 35.07
N GLU A 107 1.66 -30.64 34.51
CA GLU A 107 1.57 -31.76 33.58
C GLU A 107 2.30 -31.43 32.26
N LYS A 108 2.10 -30.20 31.74
CA LYS A 108 2.78 -29.72 30.52
C LYS A 108 4.31 -29.75 30.65
N LEU A 109 4.83 -29.48 31.84
CA LEU A 109 6.26 -29.48 32.15
C LEU A 109 6.81 -30.87 32.54
N GLY A 110 5.95 -31.87 32.73
CA GLY A 110 6.37 -33.20 33.19
C GLY A 110 6.87 -33.22 34.64
N LEU A 111 6.42 -32.29 35.49
CA LEU A 111 6.93 -32.08 36.85
C LEU A 111 6.16 -32.84 37.93
N VAL A 112 5.12 -33.60 37.56
CA VAL A 112 4.26 -34.33 38.51
C VAL A 112 5.08 -35.28 39.37
N GLU A 113 5.96 -36.08 38.76
CA GLU A 113 6.82 -37.04 39.48
C GLU A 113 7.81 -36.33 40.41
N ASN A 114 8.40 -35.21 39.98
CA ASN A 114 9.30 -34.43 40.82
C ASN A 114 8.58 -33.88 42.06
N LEU A 115 7.40 -33.28 41.90
CA LEU A 115 6.61 -32.77 43.03
C LEU A 115 6.19 -33.88 43.99
N GLU A 116 5.87 -35.07 43.48
CA GLU A 116 5.54 -36.24 44.30
C GLU A 116 6.74 -36.72 45.13
N LYS A 117 7.95 -36.79 44.54
CA LYS A 117 9.19 -37.12 45.26
C LYS A 117 9.54 -36.10 46.34
N ILE A 118 9.36 -34.82 46.02
CA ILE A 118 9.57 -33.70 46.96
C ILE A 118 8.62 -33.84 48.15
N LYS A 119 7.35 -34.15 47.89
CA LYS A 119 6.33 -34.38 48.93
C LYS A 119 6.62 -35.62 49.78
N GLU A 120 6.98 -36.75 49.16
CA GLU A 120 7.34 -37.96 49.91
C GLU A 120 8.56 -37.72 50.83
N SER A 121 9.56 -37.00 50.32
CA SER A 121 10.78 -36.66 51.08
C SER A 121 10.48 -35.72 52.25
N ILE A 122 9.63 -34.70 52.06
CA ILE A 122 9.29 -33.75 53.14
C ILE A 122 8.43 -34.40 54.22
N ASP A 123 7.52 -35.30 53.84
CA ASP A 123 6.69 -36.05 54.79
C ASP A 123 7.53 -37.03 55.63
N THR A 124 8.49 -37.72 54.99
CA THR A 124 9.45 -38.59 55.68
C THR A 124 10.34 -37.79 56.63
N TYR A 125 10.83 -36.64 56.18
CA TYR A 125 11.62 -35.73 57.01
C TYR A 125 10.86 -35.24 58.25
N GLU A 126 9.57 -34.85 58.12
CA GLU A 126 8.73 -34.42 59.24
C GLU A 126 8.50 -35.57 60.24
N GLN A 127 8.34 -36.80 59.75
CA GLN A 127 8.24 -37.99 60.62
C GLN A 127 9.51 -38.22 61.43
N ILE A 128 10.69 -38.12 60.79
CA ILE A 128 11.99 -38.27 61.46
C ILE A 128 12.20 -37.17 62.50
N LEU A 129 11.86 -35.91 62.18
CA LEU A 129 11.99 -34.80 63.13
C LEU A 129 11.07 -34.98 64.34
N ASN A 130 9.84 -35.42 64.13
CA ASN A 130 8.89 -35.70 65.20
C ASN A 130 9.39 -36.85 66.08
N GLU A 131 9.91 -37.93 65.49
CA GLU A 131 10.52 -39.02 66.26
C GLU A 131 11.73 -38.52 67.06
N LEU A 132 12.62 -37.75 66.43
CA LEU A 132 13.80 -37.15 67.06
C LEU A 132 13.40 -36.28 68.26
N ALA A 133 12.40 -35.40 68.09
CA ALA A 133 11.87 -34.58 69.17
C ALA A 133 11.30 -35.43 70.32
N GLN A 134 10.61 -36.53 70.01
CA GLN A 134 10.12 -37.47 71.02
C GLN A 134 11.26 -38.18 71.77
N LYS A 135 12.32 -38.63 71.08
CA LYS A 135 13.49 -39.25 71.75
C LYS A 135 14.23 -38.24 72.61
N ILE A 136 14.38 -37.00 72.15
CA ILE A 136 14.97 -35.90 72.94
C ILE A 136 14.10 -35.63 74.18
N TYR A 137 12.78 -35.58 74.04
CA TYR A 137 11.87 -35.42 75.17
C TYR A 137 12.01 -36.57 76.20
N GLN A 138 12.09 -37.82 75.73
CA GLN A 138 12.32 -38.99 76.60
C GLN A 138 13.68 -38.96 77.30
N LYS A 139 14.73 -38.50 76.60
CA LYS A 139 16.06 -38.29 77.17
C LYS A 139 16.02 -37.29 78.32
N GLY A 140 15.22 -36.23 78.19
CA GLY A 140 14.92 -35.30 79.27
C GLY A 140 16.07 -34.36 79.64
N SER A 141 15.93 -33.69 80.78
CA SER A 141 16.90 -32.75 81.36
C SER A 141 17.42 -33.22 82.71
N ALA A 142 18.22 -32.40 83.41
CA ALA A 142 18.73 -32.72 84.75
C ALA A 142 17.64 -33.10 85.78
N ASN A 143 16.38 -32.69 85.54
CA ASN A 143 15.25 -32.88 86.45
C ASN A 143 14.14 -33.77 85.85
N THR A 144 14.29 -34.28 84.63
CA THR A 144 13.23 -35.00 83.90
C THR A 144 13.81 -36.08 82.98
N GLY A 145 12.99 -37.07 82.59
CA GLY A 145 13.40 -38.12 81.65
C GLY A 145 14.56 -38.99 82.13
N SER A 146 15.25 -39.63 81.19
CA SER A 146 16.36 -40.54 81.50
C SER A 146 17.55 -39.85 82.18
N ILE A 147 17.88 -38.61 81.80
CA ILE A 147 18.93 -37.83 82.48
C ILE A 147 18.54 -37.55 83.93
N GLY A 148 17.28 -37.16 84.19
CA GLY A 148 16.77 -36.94 85.54
C GLY A 148 16.85 -38.18 86.42
N LYS A 149 16.43 -39.35 85.90
CA LYS A 149 16.52 -40.64 86.62
C LYS A 149 17.96 -41.03 86.95
N VAL A 150 18.89 -40.80 86.02
CA VAL A 150 20.33 -41.01 86.25
C VAL A 150 20.85 -40.08 87.35
N HIS A 151 20.43 -38.82 87.34
CA HIS A 151 20.83 -37.83 88.34
C HIS A 151 20.25 -38.14 89.74
N GLU A 152 19.00 -38.57 89.82
CA GLU A 152 18.35 -39.04 91.05
C GLU A 152 19.09 -40.24 91.65
N ASN A 153 19.36 -41.26 90.82
CA ASN A 153 20.08 -42.46 91.28
C ASN A 153 21.51 -42.14 91.73
N MET A 154 22.19 -41.21 91.06
CA MET A 154 23.49 -40.70 91.49
C MET A 154 23.42 -40.07 92.89
N ASN A 155 22.43 -39.20 93.16
CA ASN A 155 22.29 -38.54 94.45
C ASN A 155 21.94 -39.55 95.55
N LEU A 156 21.00 -40.47 95.29
CA LEU A 156 20.63 -41.54 96.21
C LEU A 156 21.80 -42.47 96.54
N ALA A 157 22.63 -42.83 95.54
CA ALA A 157 23.81 -43.66 95.76
C ALA A 157 24.86 -42.95 96.64
N ILE A 158 25.03 -41.62 96.50
CA ILE A 158 25.91 -40.83 97.35
C ILE A 158 25.38 -40.75 98.80
N GLU A 159 24.07 -40.60 98.98
CA GLU A 159 23.42 -40.52 100.31
C GLU A 159 23.47 -41.84 101.08
N LEU A 160 23.39 -42.98 100.40
CA LEU A 160 23.34 -44.31 101.02
C LEU A 160 24.72 -44.86 101.43
N VAL A 161 25.84 -44.20 101.07
CA VAL A 161 27.20 -44.67 101.39
C VAL A 161 27.79 -44.04 102.64
N ASN A 162 28.19 -44.91 103.57
CA ASN A 162 28.79 -44.53 104.86
C ASN A 162 30.32 -44.80 104.95
N GLU A 163 30.88 -45.65 104.10
CA GLU A 163 32.31 -46.00 104.12
C GLU A 163 33.16 -45.19 103.13
N ALA A 164 34.38 -44.81 103.55
CA ALA A 164 35.29 -43.98 102.75
C ALA A 164 35.73 -44.64 101.43
N GLY A 165 35.99 -45.95 101.41
CA GLY A 165 36.44 -46.67 100.21
C GLY A 165 35.37 -46.86 99.15
N THR A 166 34.12 -47.15 99.54
CA THR A 166 32.98 -47.24 98.61
C THR A 166 32.55 -45.87 98.07
N ARG A 167 32.76 -44.80 98.85
CA ARG A 167 32.42 -43.43 98.44
C ARG A 167 33.28 -42.97 97.27
N GLU A 168 34.57 -43.28 97.28
CA GLU A 168 35.50 -42.94 96.18
C GLU A 168 35.05 -43.59 94.85
N LEU A 169 34.72 -44.88 94.87
CA LEU A 169 34.23 -45.61 93.70
C LEU A 169 32.91 -45.06 93.15
N ILE A 170 31.98 -44.63 94.00
CA ILE A 170 30.74 -43.96 93.54
C ILE A 170 31.04 -42.61 92.88
N LEU A 171 31.96 -41.82 93.45
CA LEU A 171 32.36 -40.56 92.83
C LEU A 171 33.02 -40.77 91.46
N GLU A 172 33.75 -41.86 91.27
CA GLU A 172 34.28 -42.24 89.96
C GLU A 172 33.17 -42.64 88.96
N LEU A 173 32.15 -43.39 89.40
CA LEU A 173 30.97 -43.69 88.56
C LEU A 173 30.29 -42.41 88.09
N VAL A 174 30.05 -41.50 89.03
CA VAL A 174 29.48 -40.18 88.76
C VAL A 174 30.34 -39.39 87.76
N LYS A 175 31.66 -39.40 87.93
CA LYS A 175 32.58 -38.73 87.02
C LYS A 175 32.48 -39.31 85.62
N ASN A 176 32.50 -40.65 85.48
CA ASN A 176 32.36 -41.31 84.19
C ASN A 176 31.05 -40.95 83.48
N VAL A 177 29.92 -40.87 84.21
CA VAL A 177 28.64 -40.42 83.65
C VAL A 177 28.69 -38.96 83.22
N LYS A 178 29.24 -38.06 84.04
CA LYS A 178 29.39 -36.63 83.68
C LYS A 178 30.27 -36.45 82.45
N ASP A 179 31.41 -37.15 82.41
CA ASP A 179 32.35 -37.11 81.30
C ASP A 179 31.67 -37.64 80.02
N TYR A 180 30.86 -38.72 80.10
CA TYR A 180 30.04 -39.19 78.98
C TYR A 180 28.98 -38.16 78.55
N LEU A 181 28.27 -37.52 79.47
CA LEU A 181 27.23 -36.54 79.14
C LEU A 181 27.79 -35.34 78.37
N ILE A 182 29.02 -34.94 78.66
CA ILE A 182 29.72 -33.82 78.00
C ILE A 182 30.35 -34.24 76.68
N THR A 183 31.09 -35.36 76.68
CA THR A 183 31.95 -35.74 75.55
C THR A 183 31.29 -36.71 74.58
N LYS A 184 30.28 -37.44 75.03
CA LYS A 184 29.66 -38.56 74.31
C LYS A 184 30.62 -39.69 73.93
N ASP A 185 31.80 -39.74 74.57
CA ASP A 185 32.82 -40.76 74.30
C ASP A 185 32.43 -42.13 74.92
N PRO A 186 32.29 -43.19 74.10
CA PRO A 186 32.02 -44.55 74.58
C PRO A 186 33.02 -45.08 75.60
N GLN A 187 34.26 -44.57 75.63
CA GLN A 187 35.25 -44.99 76.63
C GLN A 187 34.80 -44.73 78.06
N ASN A 188 34.01 -43.68 78.28
CA ASN A 188 33.47 -43.35 79.60
C ASN A 188 32.40 -44.35 80.06
N VAL A 189 31.68 -44.98 79.12
CA VAL A 189 30.76 -46.09 79.40
C VAL A 189 31.55 -47.32 79.85
N THR A 190 32.63 -47.67 79.15
CA THR A 190 33.49 -48.80 79.53
C THR A 190 34.10 -48.61 80.91
N LYS A 191 34.60 -47.40 81.23
CA LYS A 191 35.11 -47.06 82.56
C LYS A 191 34.02 -47.17 83.64
N PHE A 192 32.79 -46.72 83.32
CA PHE A 192 31.65 -46.85 84.21
C PHE A 192 31.35 -48.32 84.54
N ASP A 193 31.24 -49.21 83.54
CA ASP A 193 30.95 -50.62 83.76
C ASP A 193 32.03 -51.33 84.59
N LEU A 194 33.32 -51.01 84.36
CA LEU A 194 34.44 -51.55 85.13
C LEU A 194 34.37 -51.14 86.61
N ASN A 195 34.17 -49.84 86.86
CA ASN A 195 34.04 -49.31 88.22
C ASN A 195 32.78 -49.84 88.91
N PHE A 196 31.71 -50.06 88.15
CA PHE A 196 30.44 -50.57 88.64
C PHE A 196 30.57 -52.01 89.14
N ASN A 197 31.22 -52.87 88.35
CA ASN A 197 31.46 -54.27 88.73
C ASN A 197 32.37 -54.35 89.96
N THR A 198 33.40 -53.51 90.02
CA THR A 198 34.30 -53.40 91.18
C THR A 198 33.53 -53.01 92.44
N LEU A 199 32.72 -51.95 92.36
CA LEU A 199 31.90 -51.49 93.48
C LEU A 199 30.88 -52.55 93.91
N SER A 200 30.18 -53.18 92.96
CA SER A 200 29.19 -54.22 93.25
C SER A 200 29.81 -55.43 93.95
N PHE A 201 31.04 -55.81 93.57
CA PHE A 201 31.80 -56.86 94.24
C PHE A 201 32.17 -56.47 95.68
N HIS A 202 32.67 -55.25 95.90
CA HIS A 202 33.02 -54.77 97.25
C HIS A 202 31.82 -54.70 98.19
N VAL A 203 30.70 -54.15 97.73
CA VAL A 203 29.46 -54.06 98.52
C VAL A 203 28.88 -55.45 98.80
N GLY A 204 28.90 -56.36 97.81
CA GLY A 204 28.46 -57.74 97.99
C GLY A 204 29.30 -58.55 98.99
N GLN A 205 30.62 -58.35 98.99
CA GLN A 205 31.52 -58.98 99.98
C GLN A 205 31.31 -58.43 101.40
N GLY A 206 31.08 -57.12 101.54
CA GLY A 206 30.76 -56.48 102.83
C GLY A 206 29.50 -57.08 103.47
N LEU A 207 28.42 -57.23 102.70
CA LEU A 207 27.17 -57.85 103.15
C LEU A 207 27.32 -59.32 103.56
N ASN A 208 28.12 -60.10 102.83
CA ASN A 208 28.37 -61.51 103.13
C ASN A 208 29.22 -61.72 104.40
N ASN A 209 30.18 -60.82 104.65
CA ASN A 209 31.04 -60.86 105.84
C ASN A 209 30.30 -60.41 107.11
N GLU A 210 29.43 -59.40 107.03
CA GLU A 210 28.56 -58.96 108.14
C GLU A 210 27.49 -59.99 108.50
N SER A 211 26.99 -60.75 107.53
CA SER A 211 26.01 -61.83 107.75
C SER A 211 26.61 -63.07 108.46
N SER A 212 27.94 -63.21 108.49
CA SER A 212 28.63 -64.40 109.00
C SER A 212 29.21 -64.25 110.42
N SER A 213 29.04 -63.08 111.06
CA SER A 213 29.59 -62.76 112.39
C SER A 213 28.47 -62.50 113.41
N TYR A 214 28.31 -63.38 114.40
CA TYR A 214 27.19 -63.36 115.36
C TYR A 214 27.34 -62.36 116.53
N THR A 215 26.17 -61.91 117.02
CA THR A 215 25.78 -61.29 118.32
C THR A 215 25.81 -59.76 118.48
N GLY A 216 24.70 -59.09 118.12
CA GLY A 216 24.32 -57.73 118.57
C GLY A 216 23.14 -57.15 117.78
N ALA A 217 21.98 -56.94 118.42
CA ALA A 217 20.67 -56.97 117.77
C ALA A 217 20.05 -55.63 117.30
N ASN A 218 20.72 -54.47 117.31
CA ASN A 218 20.04 -53.19 116.93
C ASN A 218 20.76 -52.33 115.87
N GLU A 219 22.06 -52.54 115.58
CA GLU A 219 22.78 -51.78 114.54
C GLU A 219 22.84 -52.51 113.18
N THR A 220 22.73 -53.84 113.20
CA THR A 220 22.92 -54.75 112.05
C THR A 220 21.73 -54.82 111.09
N GLU A 221 20.49 -54.63 111.57
CA GLU A 221 19.32 -54.52 110.69
C GLU A 221 19.40 -53.28 109.79
N THR A 222 19.98 -52.18 110.30
CA THR A 222 20.08 -50.91 109.57
C THR A 222 21.19 -50.95 108.50
N THR A 223 22.34 -51.59 108.78
CA THR A 223 23.45 -51.71 107.82
C THR A 223 23.16 -52.69 106.69
N VAL A 224 22.61 -53.88 106.99
CA VAL A 224 22.23 -54.87 105.96
C VAL A 224 21.09 -54.35 105.07
N THR A 225 20.11 -53.64 105.65
CA THR A 225 19.03 -52.99 104.87
C THR A 225 19.56 -51.86 103.99
N SER A 226 20.54 -51.08 104.47
CA SER A 226 21.15 -49.99 103.69
C SER A 226 22.02 -50.51 102.55
N GLY A 227 22.78 -51.59 102.75
CA GLY A 227 23.60 -52.20 101.69
C GLY A 227 22.77 -52.90 100.60
N ASN A 228 21.67 -53.58 100.96
CA ASN A 228 20.73 -54.12 99.98
C ASN A 228 20.02 -53.01 99.17
N LYS A 229 19.66 -51.90 99.84
CA LYS A 229 19.11 -50.72 99.18
C LYS A 229 20.12 -50.08 98.23
N LEU A 230 21.38 -49.95 98.64
CA LEU A 230 22.47 -49.45 97.80
C LEU A 230 22.69 -50.31 96.54
N ILE A 231 22.72 -51.64 96.66
CA ILE A 231 22.84 -52.54 95.51
C ILE A 231 21.66 -52.36 94.54
N THR A 232 20.44 -52.24 95.08
CA THR A 232 19.24 -52.01 94.26
C THR A 232 19.36 -50.67 93.51
N THR A 233 19.70 -49.58 94.20
CA THR A 233 19.91 -48.26 93.58
C THR A 233 21.04 -48.25 92.56
N LEU A 234 22.14 -48.98 92.80
CA LEU A 234 23.24 -49.12 91.84
C LEU A 234 22.79 -49.87 90.58
N ASN A 235 22.04 -50.97 90.72
CA ASN A 235 21.50 -51.69 89.56
C ASN A 235 20.53 -50.81 88.75
N GLU A 236 19.64 -50.09 89.41
CA GLU A 236 18.76 -49.11 88.76
C GLU A 236 19.55 -47.98 88.09
N PHE A 237 20.64 -47.50 88.72
CA PHE A 237 21.54 -46.50 88.14
C PHE A 237 22.15 -47.00 86.83
N ARG A 238 22.72 -48.20 86.83
CA ARG A 238 23.29 -48.81 85.63
C ARG A 238 22.24 -49.03 84.54
N GLU A 239 21.04 -49.47 84.91
CA GLU A 239 19.96 -49.66 83.95
C GLU A 239 19.52 -48.33 83.32
N ASN A 240 19.26 -47.30 84.14
CA ASN A 240 18.88 -45.97 83.66
C ASN A 240 20.00 -45.33 82.80
N PHE A 241 21.27 -45.53 83.17
CA PHE A 241 22.40 -45.06 82.37
C PHE A 241 22.51 -45.81 81.03
N SER A 242 22.29 -47.13 81.02
CA SER A 242 22.21 -47.92 79.79
C SER A 242 21.05 -47.47 78.87
N GLN A 243 19.87 -47.19 79.45
CA GLN A 243 18.73 -46.65 78.70
C GLN A 243 19.04 -45.28 78.09
N LEU A 244 19.74 -44.40 78.83
CA LEU A 244 20.20 -43.11 78.33
C LEU A 244 21.17 -43.26 77.14
N ILE A 245 22.14 -44.16 77.23
CA ILE A 245 23.11 -44.43 76.15
C ILE A 245 22.37 -44.95 74.91
N LYS A 246 21.38 -45.84 75.06
CA LYS A 246 20.54 -46.30 73.94
C LYS A 246 19.80 -45.15 73.27
N LEU A 247 19.23 -44.23 74.05
CA LEU A 247 18.57 -43.04 73.51
C LEU A 247 19.55 -42.13 72.76
N ASP A 248 20.74 -41.91 73.32
CA ASP A 248 21.81 -41.14 72.67
C ASP A 248 22.28 -41.80 71.35
N GLY A 249 22.30 -43.13 71.27
CA GLY A 249 22.58 -43.87 70.03
C GLY A 249 21.48 -43.75 68.98
N ILE A 250 20.20 -43.76 69.39
CA ILE A 250 19.06 -43.55 68.48
C ILE A 250 19.03 -42.11 67.97
N ILE A 251 19.22 -41.12 68.84
CA ILE A 251 19.31 -39.70 68.46
C ILE A 251 20.50 -39.48 67.52
N GLY A 252 21.64 -40.13 67.81
CA GLY A 252 22.90 -39.96 67.12
C GLY A 252 23.85 -39.07 67.91
N LEU A 253 25.06 -39.55 68.17
CA LEU A 253 26.10 -38.82 68.92
C LEU A 253 26.76 -37.72 68.08
N SER A 254 26.60 -37.79 66.77
CA SER A 254 27.09 -36.84 65.78
C SER A 254 26.04 -36.58 64.69
N SER A 255 26.30 -35.61 63.81
CA SER A 255 25.45 -35.31 62.66
C SER A 255 25.41 -36.40 61.58
N SER A 256 26.15 -37.50 61.75
CA SER A 256 26.26 -38.61 60.81
C SER A 256 25.84 -39.95 61.41
N GLU A 257 25.19 -39.93 62.58
CA GLU A 257 24.65 -41.12 63.24
C GLU A 257 23.17 -40.92 63.63
N GLY A 258 22.46 -42.04 63.80
CA GLY A 258 21.08 -42.06 64.30
C GLY A 258 20.10 -41.22 63.48
N LEU A 259 19.03 -40.79 64.14
CA LEU A 259 17.98 -39.95 63.56
C LEU A 259 18.52 -38.60 63.03
N ASN A 260 19.61 -38.07 63.60
CA ASN A 260 20.28 -36.88 63.07
C ASN A 260 20.84 -37.10 61.66
N ASN A 261 21.37 -38.29 61.38
CA ASN A 261 21.83 -38.66 60.03
C ASN A 261 20.67 -38.91 59.08
N ASP A 262 19.61 -39.58 59.55
CA ASP A 262 18.44 -39.88 58.72
C ASP A 262 17.77 -38.58 58.27
N LEU A 263 17.63 -37.61 59.19
CA LEU A 263 17.14 -36.27 58.89
C LEU A 263 17.99 -35.61 57.79
N ARG A 264 19.32 -35.62 57.97
CA ARG A 264 20.28 -35.05 57.00
C ARG A 264 20.23 -35.75 55.65
N THR A 265 20.07 -37.07 55.64
CA THR A 265 19.94 -37.88 54.43
C THR A 265 18.72 -37.46 53.62
N GLU A 266 17.56 -37.31 54.26
CA GLU A 266 16.34 -36.87 53.57
C GLU A 266 16.46 -35.45 53.00
N ILE A 267 17.09 -34.53 53.73
CA ILE A 267 17.40 -33.18 53.23
C ILE A 267 18.23 -33.23 51.95
N ASN A 268 19.26 -34.07 51.92
CA ASN A 268 20.14 -34.19 50.75
C ASN A 268 19.45 -34.82 49.54
N LYS A 269 18.28 -35.46 49.71
CA LYS A 269 17.42 -35.91 48.60
C LYS A 269 16.55 -34.77 48.07
N PHE A 270 16.12 -33.88 48.96
CA PHE A 270 15.21 -32.77 48.62
C PHE A 270 15.89 -31.66 47.81
N ASP A 271 17.10 -31.26 48.22
CA ASP A 271 17.85 -30.19 47.56
C ASP A 271 18.00 -30.37 46.02
N PRO A 272 18.44 -31.55 45.49
CA PRO A 272 18.57 -31.74 44.05
C PRO A 272 17.22 -31.77 43.31
N GLU A 273 16.14 -32.22 43.95
CA GLU A 273 14.80 -32.24 43.34
C GLU A 273 14.24 -30.82 43.19
N ILE A 274 14.49 -29.94 44.16
CA ILE A 274 14.16 -28.52 44.07
C ILE A 274 14.99 -27.79 43.03
N GLU A 275 16.29 -28.08 42.96
CA GLU A 275 17.16 -27.51 41.93
C GLU A 275 16.69 -27.94 40.53
N SER A 276 16.38 -29.22 40.35
CA SER A 276 15.84 -29.78 39.10
C SER A 276 14.49 -29.14 38.72
N LEU A 277 13.60 -28.96 39.70
CA LEU A 277 12.31 -28.28 39.52
C LEU A 277 12.52 -26.84 39.01
N ALA A 278 13.36 -26.06 39.69
CA ALA A 278 13.64 -24.68 39.32
C ALA A 278 14.35 -24.56 37.96
N GLU A 279 15.30 -25.46 37.68
CA GLU A 279 16.05 -25.49 36.42
C GLU A 279 15.13 -25.82 35.23
N THR A 280 14.26 -26.82 35.37
CA THR A 280 13.32 -27.23 34.31
C THR A 280 12.40 -26.07 33.91
N ILE A 281 11.86 -25.35 34.89
CA ILE A 281 10.99 -24.20 34.65
C ILE A 281 11.76 -23.05 33.98
N SER A 282 12.98 -22.77 34.46
CA SER A 282 13.83 -21.73 33.90
C SER A 282 14.20 -22.02 32.44
N ASN A 283 14.59 -23.26 32.15
CA ASN A 283 14.93 -23.71 30.80
C ASN A 283 13.73 -23.63 29.86
N GLN A 284 12.55 -24.12 30.29
CA GLN A 284 11.34 -24.06 29.46
C GLN A 284 10.91 -22.61 29.18
N LYS A 285 11.05 -21.71 30.16
CA LYS A 285 10.79 -20.29 29.98
C LYS A 285 11.74 -19.67 28.96
N GLU A 286 13.05 -19.96 29.06
CA GLU A 286 14.05 -19.45 28.11
C GLU A 286 13.83 -19.99 26.70
N GLU A 287 13.51 -21.28 26.55
CA GLU A 287 13.13 -21.87 25.26
C GLU A 287 11.90 -21.18 24.67
N SER A 288 10.86 -20.96 25.46
CA SER A 288 9.65 -20.26 25.01
C SER A 288 9.96 -18.84 24.53
N LEU A 289 10.84 -18.11 25.22
CA LEU A 289 11.32 -16.78 24.77
C LEU A 289 12.15 -16.86 23.46
N LYS A 290 13.00 -17.88 23.31
CA LYS A 290 13.74 -18.12 22.06
C LYS A 290 12.79 -18.42 20.89
N TYR A 291 11.77 -19.24 21.09
CA TYR A 291 10.76 -19.52 20.07
C TYR A 291 10.03 -18.24 19.64
N ILE A 292 9.61 -17.39 20.58
CA ILE A 292 8.94 -16.11 20.29
C ILE A 292 9.85 -15.20 19.44
N THR A 293 11.09 -15.02 19.87
CA THR A 293 12.04 -14.13 19.17
C THR A 293 12.38 -14.62 17.76
N GLN A 294 12.51 -15.94 17.57
CA GLN A 294 12.70 -16.54 16.24
C GLN A 294 11.48 -16.35 15.33
N LEU A 295 10.27 -16.62 15.83
CA LEU A 295 9.03 -16.41 15.08
C LEU A 295 8.85 -14.95 14.66
N LEU A 296 9.17 -14.01 15.56
CA LEU A 296 9.13 -12.58 15.29
C LEU A 296 10.14 -12.18 14.20
N GLY A 297 11.37 -12.73 14.24
CA GLY A 297 12.37 -12.53 13.18
C GLY A 297 11.91 -13.06 11.82
N ILE A 298 11.35 -14.27 11.77
CA ILE A 298 10.79 -14.88 10.55
C ILE A 298 9.66 -14.02 10.00
N PHE A 299 8.76 -13.56 10.87
CA PHE A 299 7.65 -12.70 10.45
C PHE A 299 8.11 -11.38 9.87
N ILE A 300 9.05 -10.68 10.52
CA ILE A 300 9.61 -9.43 9.99
C ILE A 300 10.25 -9.68 8.62
N GLY A 301 11.00 -10.76 8.46
CA GLY A 301 11.60 -11.15 7.18
C GLY A 301 10.56 -11.38 6.08
N LEU A 302 9.50 -12.13 6.37
CA LEU A 302 8.39 -12.38 5.44
C LEU A 302 7.65 -11.09 5.10
N LEU A 303 7.40 -10.21 6.07
CA LEU A 303 6.74 -8.93 5.86
C LEU A 303 7.55 -8.05 4.90
N VAL A 304 8.86 -7.94 5.10
CA VAL A 304 9.76 -7.21 4.20
C VAL A 304 9.73 -7.80 2.79
N LEU A 305 9.81 -9.13 2.64
CA LEU A 305 9.71 -9.80 1.33
C LEU A 305 8.38 -9.54 0.63
N THR A 306 7.27 -9.57 1.38
CA THR A 306 5.92 -9.32 0.86
C THR A 306 5.78 -7.88 0.37
N ILE A 307 6.33 -6.92 1.11
CA ILE A 307 6.39 -5.51 0.72
C ILE A 307 7.24 -5.34 -0.55
N ILE A 308 8.43 -5.95 -0.62
CA ILE A 308 9.30 -5.90 -1.82
C ILE A 308 8.57 -6.46 -3.04
N PHE A 309 7.96 -7.64 -2.90
CA PHE A 309 7.20 -8.27 -3.98
C PHE A 309 6.05 -7.37 -4.46
N TYR A 310 5.35 -6.73 -3.51
CA TYR A 310 4.29 -5.79 -3.83
C TYR A 310 4.79 -4.55 -4.55
N ILE A 311 5.88 -3.93 -4.09
CA ILE A 311 6.51 -2.77 -4.74
C ILE A 311 6.89 -3.11 -6.19
N ILE A 312 7.49 -4.28 -6.42
CA ILE A 312 7.84 -4.75 -7.77
C ILE A 312 6.58 -4.94 -8.62
N GLY A 313 5.52 -5.54 -8.05
CA GLY A 313 4.23 -5.72 -8.73
C GLY A 313 3.56 -4.40 -9.08
N PHE A 314 3.56 -3.44 -8.14
CA PHE A 314 3.01 -2.10 -8.29
C PHE A 314 3.75 -1.32 -9.38
N SER A 315 5.09 -1.31 -9.34
CA SER A 315 5.93 -0.68 -10.36
C SER A 315 5.61 -1.20 -11.77
N ARG A 316 5.43 -2.52 -11.91
CA ARG A 316 5.06 -3.14 -13.20
C ARG A 316 3.64 -2.83 -13.64
N SER A 317 2.69 -2.72 -12.70
CA SER A 317 1.27 -2.55 -13.02
C SER A 317 0.83 -1.10 -13.22
N ILE A 318 1.56 -0.13 -12.66
CA ILE A 318 1.14 1.27 -12.61
C ILE A 318 2.26 2.20 -13.08
N THR A 319 3.43 2.18 -12.43
CA THR A 319 4.54 3.10 -12.73
C THR A 319 4.99 2.99 -14.19
N ARG A 320 5.33 1.78 -14.67
CA ARG A 320 5.80 1.59 -16.05
C ARG A 320 4.78 2.01 -17.12
N PRO A 321 3.49 1.65 -17.03
CA PRO A 321 2.49 2.17 -17.96
C PRO A 321 2.33 3.69 -17.94
N ILE A 322 2.44 4.33 -16.76
CA ILE A 322 2.39 5.79 -16.64
C ILE A 322 3.62 6.42 -17.32
N ASP A 323 4.82 5.87 -17.13
CA ASP A 323 6.02 6.35 -17.80
C ASP A 323 5.88 6.27 -19.33
N LYS A 324 5.28 5.19 -19.84
CA LYS A 324 4.95 5.05 -21.27
C LYS A 324 3.91 6.06 -21.76
N LEU A 325 2.88 6.35 -20.96
CA LEU A 325 1.92 7.40 -21.29
C LEU A 325 2.64 8.75 -21.41
N ASN A 326 3.54 9.05 -20.47
CA ASN A 326 4.34 10.28 -20.47
C ASN A 326 5.28 10.36 -21.69
N GLU A 327 5.85 9.23 -22.12
CA GLU A 327 6.68 9.13 -23.34
C GLU A 327 5.91 9.54 -24.61
N TYR A 328 4.59 9.31 -24.66
CA TYR A 328 3.74 9.73 -25.79
C TYR A 328 3.22 11.15 -25.64
N LEU A 329 2.88 11.57 -24.42
CA LEU A 329 2.37 12.91 -24.14
C LEU A 329 3.43 14.00 -24.33
N GLN A 330 4.70 13.73 -23.99
CA GLN A 330 5.79 14.70 -24.12
C GLN A 330 6.00 15.19 -25.57
N PRO A 331 6.19 14.32 -26.57
CA PRO A 331 6.24 14.74 -27.98
C PRO A 331 4.92 15.35 -28.46
N LEU A 332 3.78 14.77 -28.07
CA LEU A 332 2.46 15.25 -28.49
C LEU A 332 2.21 16.70 -28.04
N SER A 333 2.65 17.06 -26.83
CA SER A 333 2.58 18.44 -26.31
C SER A 333 3.40 19.44 -27.11
N LYS A 334 4.41 18.96 -27.85
CA LYS A 334 5.25 19.75 -28.75
C LYS A 334 4.77 19.70 -30.21
N GLY A 335 3.57 19.16 -30.46
CA GLY A 335 3.01 18.99 -31.80
C GLY A 335 3.63 17.85 -32.61
N ILE A 336 4.43 16.97 -32.00
CA ILE A 336 5.08 15.84 -32.68
C ILE A 336 4.16 14.62 -32.57
N LEU A 337 3.57 14.22 -33.70
CA LEU A 337 2.65 13.07 -33.74
C LEU A 337 3.41 11.73 -33.78
N PRO A 338 3.13 10.79 -32.87
CA PRO A 338 3.81 9.51 -32.84
C PRO A 338 3.41 8.62 -34.03
N GLY A 339 4.37 7.85 -34.53
CA GLY A 339 4.18 6.96 -35.69
C GLY A 339 3.22 5.79 -35.42
N LYS A 340 3.15 5.31 -34.17
CA LYS A 340 2.31 4.18 -33.74
C LYS A 340 1.39 4.59 -32.60
N LEU A 341 0.28 3.87 -32.44
CA LEU A 341 -0.64 4.05 -31.31
C LEU A 341 -0.12 3.33 -30.06
N LEU A 342 -0.44 3.88 -28.90
CA LEU A 342 -0.10 3.29 -27.61
C LEU A 342 -0.98 2.04 -27.38
N VAL A 343 -0.37 0.90 -27.07
CA VAL A 343 -1.09 -0.34 -26.77
C VAL A 343 -0.70 -0.84 -25.38
N LEU A 344 -1.68 -0.85 -24.46
CA LEU A 344 -1.53 -1.47 -23.15
C LEU A 344 -2.22 -2.84 -23.11
N LYS A 345 -1.54 -3.84 -22.54
CA LYS A 345 -2.04 -5.22 -22.44
C LYS A 345 -3.17 -5.40 -21.42
N HIS A 346 -3.29 -4.51 -20.43
CA HIS A 346 -4.21 -4.66 -19.31
C HIS A 346 -5.34 -3.64 -19.42
N GLN A 347 -6.58 -4.11 -19.33
CA GLN A 347 -7.77 -3.26 -19.31
C GLN A 347 -8.03 -2.76 -17.88
N ASN A 348 -7.37 -1.67 -17.49
CA ASN A 348 -7.58 -0.95 -16.23
C ASN A 348 -7.83 0.54 -16.53
N GLU A 349 -7.83 1.40 -15.53
CA GLU A 349 -8.05 2.84 -15.70
C GLU A 349 -7.03 3.48 -16.66
N LEU A 350 -5.80 2.95 -16.71
CA LEU A 350 -4.77 3.40 -17.65
C LEU A 350 -5.06 3.00 -19.11
N PHE A 351 -5.89 1.97 -19.32
CA PHE A 351 -6.40 1.61 -20.63
C PHE A 351 -7.36 2.68 -21.17
N ASP A 352 -8.22 3.22 -20.31
CA ASP A 352 -9.15 4.29 -20.72
C ASP A 352 -8.38 5.57 -21.06
N MET A 353 -7.33 5.91 -20.29
CA MET A 353 -6.40 7.00 -20.64
C MET A 353 -5.69 6.76 -21.98
N THR A 354 -5.24 5.53 -22.23
CA THR A 354 -4.61 5.14 -23.51
C THR A 354 -5.57 5.31 -24.67
N LYS A 355 -6.83 4.92 -24.49
CA LYS A 355 -7.88 5.07 -25.51
C LYS A 355 -8.09 6.54 -25.86
N ALA A 356 -8.26 7.40 -24.86
CA ALA A 356 -8.43 8.83 -25.06
C ALA A 356 -7.23 9.48 -25.77
N ILE A 357 -6.00 9.10 -25.39
CA ILE A 357 -4.78 9.59 -26.06
C ILE A 357 -4.71 9.11 -27.51
N ASN A 358 -5.06 7.86 -27.80
CA ASN A 358 -5.07 7.35 -29.17
C ASN A 358 -6.13 8.05 -30.03
N GLU A 359 -7.35 8.26 -29.50
CA GLU A 359 -8.41 9.02 -30.18
C GLU A 359 -7.95 10.45 -30.50
N LEU A 360 -7.21 11.10 -29.58
CA LEU A 360 -6.61 12.41 -29.80
C LEU A 360 -5.52 12.39 -30.89
N ILE A 361 -4.60 11.42 -30.85
CA ILE A 361 -3.52 11.26 -31.85
C ILE A 361 -4.13 11.07 -33.24
N GLU A 362 -5.13 10.20 -33.38
CA GLU A 362 -5.82 9.99 -34.65
C GLU A 362 -6.54 11.24 -35.14
N GLY A 363 -7.21 11.95 -34.22
CA GLY A 363 -7.89 13.20 -34.55
C GLY A 363 -6.94 14.28 -35.05
N LEU A 364 -5.80 14.45 -34.39
CA LEU A 364 -4.76 15.38 -34.84
C LEU A 364 -4.16 14.95 -36.19
N LYS A 365 -3.90 13.65 -36.42
CA LYS A 365 -3.44 13.16 -37.73
C LYS A 365 -4.40 13.51 -38.86
N LYS A 366 -5.70 13.28 -38.66
CA LYS A 366 -6.73 13.63 -39.65
C LYS A 366 -6.78 15.14 -39.89
N THR A 367 -6.67 15.93 -38.84
CA THR A 367 -6.69 17.40 -38.90
C THR A 367 -5.47 17.94 -39.64
N THR A 368 -4.27 17.41 -39.36
CA THR A 368 -3.03 17.78 -40.08
C THR A 368 -3.11 17.42 -41.56
N SER A 369 -3.55 16.20 -41.88
CA SER A 369 -3.72 15.76 -43.27
C SER A 369 -4.71 16.65 -44.03
N PHE A 370 -5.81 17.06 -43.39
CA PHE A 370 -6.77 17.98 -43.99
C PHE A 370 -6.15 19.36 -44.24
N ALA A 371 -5.48 19.94 -43.25
CA ALA A 371 -4.80 21.23 -43.41
C ALA A 371 -3.76 21.21 -44.55
N GLU A 372 -3.01 20.11 -44.70
CA GLU A 372 -2.07 19.92 -45.80
C GLU A 372 -2.77 19.88 -47.16
N THR A 373 -3.88 19.14 -47.29
CA THR A 373 -4.66 19.10 -48.54
C THR A 373 -5.23 20.47 -48.92
N ILE A 374 -5.72 21.24 -47.94
CA ILE A 374 -6.20 22.62 -48.17
C ILE A 374 -5.05 23.53 -48.59
N GLY A 375 -3.86 23.39 -47.98
CA GLY A 375 -2.66 24.14 -48.35
C GLY A 375 -2.15 23.84 -49.77
N GLN A 376 -2.44 22.65 -50.30
CA GLN A 376 -2.14 22.25 -51.68
C GLN A 376 -3.20 22.72 -52.69
N GLY A 377 -4.24 23.45 -52.24
CA GLY A 377 -5.32 23.94 -53.10
C GLY A 377 -6.36 22.88 -53.47
N VAL A 378 -6.35 21.73 -52.78
CA VAL A 378 -7.32 20.65 -52.98
C VAL A 378 -8.43 20.79 -51.93
N PHE A 379 -9.59 21.29 -52.36
CA PHE A 379 -10.70 21.59 -51.45
C PHE A 379 -11.78 20.51 -51.40
N ASP A 380 -11.79 19.58 -52.37
CA ASP A 380 -12.77 18.50 -52.47
C ASP A 380 -12.36 17.26 -51.67
N VAL A 381 -12.15 17.46 -50.36
CA VAL A 381 -11.78 16.39 -49.43
C VAL A 381 -12.82 16.34 -48.31
N GLU A 382 -13.32 15.13 -48.04
CA GLU A 382 -14.22 14.89 -46.92
C GLU A 382 -13.46 14.97 -45.60
N PHE A 383 -13.85 15.91 -44.75
CA PHE A 383 -13.30 16.09 -43.42
C PHE A 383 -14.43 16.37 -42.42
N LYS A 384 -14.37 15.70 -41.27
CA LYS A 384 -15.32 15.85 -40.18
C LYS A 384 -14.57 16.18 -38.89
N ALA A 385 -14.97 17.27 -38.26
CA ALA A 385 -14.45 17.68 -36.97
C ALA A 385 -14.73 16.61 -35.88
N LEU A 386 -13.85 16.52 -34.87
CA LEU A 386 -13.90 15.47 -33.85
C LEU A 386 -15.17 15.51 -33.00
N SER A 387 -15.69 16.72 -32.79
CA SER A 387 -16.97 16.97 -32.13
C SER A 387 -17.55 18.30 -32.61
N GLY A 388 -18.79 18.60 -32.24
CA GLY A 388 -19.37 19.93 -32.50
C GLY A 388 -18.60 21.08 -31.82
N GLN A 389 -17.73 20.79 -30.86
CA GLN A 389 -16.91 21.76 -30.14
C GLN A 389 -15.43 21.75 -30.56
N ASP A 390 -15.08 21.01 -31.61
CA ASP A 390 -13.71 20.97 -32.13
C ASP A 390 -13.39 22.28 -32.85
N VAL A 391 -12.83 23.24 -32.10
CA VAL A 391 -12.48 24.57 -32.58
C VAL A 391 -11.54 24.52 -33.77
N LEU A 392 -10.52 23.66 -33.73
CA LEU A 392 -9.52 23.58 -34.80
C LEU A 392 -10.12 22.98 -36.08
N GLY A 393 -10.83 21.85 -35.96
CA GLY A 393 -11.50 21.21 -37.09
C GLY A 393 -12.54 22.13 -37.75
N ASN A 394 -13.37 22.81 -36.95
CA ASN A 394 -14.37 23.74 -37.45
C ASN A 394 -13.73 25.00 -38.10
N SER A 395 -12.61 25.49 -37.57
CA SER A 395 -11.89 26.63 -38.16
C SER A 395 -11.31 26.27 -39.53
N LEU A 396 -10.76 25.06 -39.70
CA LEU A 396 -10.26 24.58 -41.00
C LEU A 396 -11.39 24.37 -42.01
N LEU A 397 -12.57 23.89 -41.57
CA LEU A 397 -13.76 23.83 -42.43
C LEU A 397 -14.20 25.21 -42.90
N GLY A 398 -14.21 26.21 -42.01
CA GLY A 398 -14.47 27.60 -42.36
C GLY A 398 -13.44 28.17 -43.35
N MET A 399 -12.14 27.89 -43.13
CA MET A 399 -11.08 28.29 -44.04
C MET A 399 -11.27 27.69 -45.44
N ARG A 400 -11.62 26.40 -45.55
CA ARG A 400 -11.94 25.76 -46.83
C ARG A 400 -13.09 26.49 -47.54
N THR A 401 -14.18 26.78 -46.82
CA THR A 401 -15.33 27.50 -47.40
C THR A 401 -14.92 28.86 -47.95
N ASN A 402 -14.19 29.66 -47.17
CA ASN A 402 -13.74 30.98 -47.60
C ASN A 402 -12.79 30.91 -48.82
N LEU A 403 -11.92 29.90 -48.88
CA LEU A 403 -11.00 29.71 -50.01
C LEU A 403 -11.72 29.26 -51.29
N LEU A 404 -12.75 28.42 -51.16
CA LEU A 404 -13.63 28.05 -52.27
C LEU A 404 -14.37 29.26 -52.83
N GLU A 405 -14.97 30.08 -51.95
CA GLU A 405 -15.65 31.32 -52.34
C GLU A 405 -14.68 32.28 -53.04
N ALA A 406 -13.49 32.49 -52.48
CA ALA A 406 -12.46 33.35 -53.08
C ALA A 406 -12.00 32.84 -54.46
N GLN A 407 -11.87 31.52 -54.64
CA GLN A 407 -11.51 30.94 -55.94
C GLN A 407 -12.62 31.17 -56.97
N ASP A 408 -13.88 31.01 -56.60
CA ASP A 408 -15.02 31.20 -57.50
C ASP A 408 -15.24 32.67 -57.84
N GLU A 409 -15.03 33.58 -56.90
CA GLU A 409 -15.03 35.02 -57.15
C GLU A 409 -13.91 35.43 -58.10
N GLU A 410 -12.71 34.88 -57.94
CA GLU A 410 -11.57 35.18 -58.81
C GLU A 410 -11.82 34.74 -60.26
N LYS A 411 -12.40 33.56 -60.48
CA LYS A 411 -12.80 33.11 -61.82
C LYS A 411 -13.81 34.06 -62.47
N LYS A 412 -14.76 34.59 -61.70
CA LYS A 412 -15.73 35.58 -62.21
C LYS A 412 -15.04 36.89 -62.58
N ARG A 413 -14.14 37.39 -61.72
CA ARG A 413 -13.36 38.62 -62.00
C ARG A 413 -12.53 38.48 -63.28
N GLN A 414 -11.82 37.37 -63.44
CA GLN A 414 -11.02 37.12 -64.65
C GLN A 414 -11.87 37.18 -65.92
N HIS A 415 -13.06 36.58 -65.91
CA HIS A 415 -13.97 36.64 -67.04
C HIS A 415 -14.44 38.07 -67.36
N GLU A 416 -14.75 38.88 -66.35
CA GLU A 416 -15.13 40.28 -66.54
C GLU A 416 -13.98 41.15 -67.06
N ASP A 417 -12.76 40.94 -66.55
CA ASP A 417 -11.56 41.66 -66.98
C ASP A 417 -11.20 41.35 -68.44
N ASP A 418 -11.33 40.09 -68.87
CA ASP A 418 -11.13 39.69 -70.26
C ASP A 418 -12.08 40.41 -71.22
N LEU A 419 -13.37 40.52 -70.86
CA LEU A 419 -14.38 41.24 -71.65
C LEU A 419 -14.08 42.75 -71.73
N ARG A 420 -13.65 43.36 -70.62
CA ARG A 420 -13.26 44.78 -70.59
C ARG A 420 -12.05 45.04 -71.47
N LYS A 421 -11.05 44.17 -71.40
CA LYS A 421 -9.84 44.26 -72.22
C LYS A 421 -10.17 44.19 -73.71
N TRP A 422 -11.01 43.24 -74.12
CA TRP A 422 -11.49 43.12 -75.51
C TRP A 422 -12.15 44.41 -76.01
N SER A 423 -13.06 45.01 -75.22
CA SER A 423 -13.76 46.25 -75.61
C SER A 423 -12.82 47.44 -75.73
N ASN A 424 -11.89 47.60 -74.79
CA ASN A 424 -10.91 48.70 -74.82
C ASN A 424 -9.91 48.58 -75.98
N GLU A 425 -9.47 47.37 -76.29
CA GLU A 425 -8.63 47.11 -77.47
C GLU A 425 -9.33 47.49 -78.76
N GLY A 426 -10.62 47.14 -78.90
CA GLY A 426 -11.43 47.56 -80.05
C GLY A 426 -11.55 49.08 -80.16
N LEU A 427 -11.85 49.78 -79.06
CA LEU A 427 -12.04 51.22 -79.09
C LEU A 427 -10.75 51.97 -79.41
N ALA A 428 -9.61 51.46 -78.94
CA ALA A 428 -8.30 52.00 -79.30
C ALA A 428 -8.05 51.90 -80.81
N GLN A 429 -8.39 50.77 -81.43
CA GLN A 429 -8.27 50.58 -82.89
C GLN A 429 -9.19 51.55 -83.66
N PHE A 430 -10.43 51.73 -83.21
CA PHE A 430 -11.37 52.68 -83.82
C PHE A 430 -10.92 54.13 -83.69
N ASN A 431 -10.48 54.55 -82.50
CA ASN A 431 -9.99 55.91 -82.29
C ASN A 431 -8.73 56.20 -83.14
N GLU A 432 -7.89 55.20 -83.39
CA GLU A 432 -6.75 55.35 -84.30
C GLU A 432 -7.19 55.49 -85.77
N LEU A 433 -8.17 54.70 -86.22
CA LEU A 433 -8.75 54.83 -87.56
C LEU A 433 -9.37 56.21 -87.80
N LEU A 434 -10.07 56.75 -86.79
CA LEU A 434 -10.66 58.08 -86.83
C LEU A 434 -9.60 59.18 -86.97
N ARG A 435 -8.44 59.04 -86.32
CA ARG A 435 -7.33 60.01 -86.44
C ARG A 435 -6.63 59.98 -87.80
N GLN A 436 -6.40 58.80 -88.36
CA GLN A 436 -5.59 58.64 -89.57
C GLN A 436 -6.27 59.14 -90.86
N SER A 437 -7.60 59.26 -90.85
CA SER A 437 -8.40 59.60 -92.03
C SER A 437 -8.96 61.03 -92.00
N ALA A 438 -8.36 61.92 -91.19
CA ALA A 438 -8.79 63.31 -91.07
C ALA A 438 -8.61 64.06 -92.40
N GLY A 439 -9.72 64.29 -93.11
CA GLY A 439 -9.77 65.09 -94.35
C GLY A 439 -10.48 64.44 -95.53
N ASP A 440 -10.79 63.13 -95.48
CA ASP A 440 -11.58 62.44 -96.51
C ASP A 440 -12.69 61.59 -95.87
N ILE A 441 -13.90 62.14 -95.89
CA ILE A 441 -15.09 61.53 -95.27
C ILE A 441 -15.48 60.20 -95.95
N ASP A 442 -15.26 60.06 -97.26
CA ASP A 442 -15.64 58.87 -98.02
C ASP A 442 -14.69 57.71 -97.70
N LEU A 443 -13.39 57.99 -97.61
CA LEU A 443 -12.39 57.00 -97.20
C LEU A 443 -12.54 56.61 -95.72
N LEU A 444 -12.87 57.57 -94.85
CA LEU A 444 -13.07 57.32 -93.43
C LEU A 444 -14.29 56.42 -93.18
N THR A 445 -15.44 56.79 -93.74
CA THR A 445 -16.70 56.05 -93.58
C THR A 445 -16.61 54.62 -94.12
N ALA A 446 -15.95 54.42 -95.27
CA ALA A 446 -15.67 53.08 -95.80
C ALA A 446 -14.74 52.24 -94.89
N SER A 447 -13.74 52.89 -94.28
CA SER A 447 -12.80 52.22 -93.38
C SER A 447 -13.46 51.83 -92.05
N ILE A 448 -14.31 52.69 -91.49
CA ILE A 448 -15.10 52.43 -90.29
C ILE A 448 -15.97 51.19 -90.46
N VAL A 449 -16.80 51.15 -91.51
CA VAL A 449 -17.76 50.07 -91.74
C VAL A 449 -17.03 48.73 -91.96
N ARG A 450 -15.92 48.73 -92.72
CA ARG A 450 -15.10 47.54 -92.94
C ARG A 450 -14.46 47.04 -91.64
N HIS A 451 -13.89 47.93 -90.84
CA HIS A 451 -13.23 47.54 -89.60
C HIS A 451 -14.24 47.04 -88.56
N LEU A 452 -15.42 47.65 -88.48
CA LEU A 452 -16.51 47.22 -87.59
C LEU A 452 -16.99 45.82 -87.90
N VAL A 453 -17.22 45.53 -89.18
CA VAL A 453 -17.63 44.20 -89.62
C VAL A 453 -16.56 43.16 -89.28
N ASN A 454 -15.28 43.45 -89.52
CA ASN A 454 -14.19 42.53 -89.21
C ASN A 454 -14.01 42.31 -87.69
N PHE A 455 -14.06 43.38 -86.89
CA PHE A 455 -13.84 43.30 -85.44
C PHE A 455 -14.97 42.57 -84.72
N LEU A 456 -16.22 42.74 -85.18
CA LEU A 456 -17.38 42.03 -84.66
C LEU A 456 -17.58 40.64 -85.29
N GLU A 457 -16.76 40.26 -86.27
CA GLU A 457 -16.98 39.08 -87.12
C GLU A 457 -18.41 39.05 -87.72
N ALA A 458 -18.94 40.23 -88.04
CA ALA A 458 -20.23 40.40 -88.69
C ALA A 458 -20.12 40.15 -90.21
N ASN A 459 -21.23 40.30 -90.93
CA ASN A 459 -21.28 39.95 -92.35
C ASN A 459 -21.47 41.16 -93.28
N GLN A 460 -22.30 42.12 -92.87
CA GLN A 460 -22.59 43.31 -93.66
C GLN A 460 -22.73 44.53 -92.76
N SER A 461 -22.44 45.70 -93.31
CA SER A 461 -22.78 46.96 -92.64
C SER A 461 -23.02 48.07 -93.66
N GLY A 462 -23.92 48.98 -93.29
CA GLY A 462 -24.19 50.23 -93.98
C GLY A 462 -24.05 51.40 -93.00
N LEU A 463 -23.45 52.50 -93.45
CA LEU A 463 -23.35 53.73 -92.68
C LEU A 463 -24.06 54.84 -93.44
N PHE A 464 -25.03 55.44 -92.76
CA PHE A 464 -25.82 56.55 -93.24
C PHE A 464 -25.45 57.81 -92.48
N LEU A 465 -25.23 58.93 -93.16
CA LEU A 465 -25.01 60.24 -92.54
C LEU A 465 -26.20 61.16 -92.78
N LEU A 466 -26.50 62.01 -91.81
CA LEU A 466 -27.54 63.02 -91.95
C LEU A 466 -27.10 64.08 -92.96
N ASN A 467 -27.93 64.31 -93.98
CA ASN A 467 -27.78 65.41 -94.92
C ASN A 467 -28.89 66.43 -94.65
N ASP A 468 -28.53 67.55 -94.02
CA ASP A 468 -29.42 68.64 -93.63
C ASP A 468 -29.13 69.96 -94.37
N ASN A 469 -28.30 69.90 -95.42
CA ASN A 469 -27.90 71.06 -96.23
C ASN A 469 -29.09 71.84 -96.81
N ASN A 470 -30.23 71.18 -97.02
CA ASN A 470 -31.49 71.78 -97.41
C ASN A 470 -32.57 71.49 -96.34
N LYS A 471 -33.06 72.54 -95.68
CA LYS A 471 -34.09 72.42 -94.62
C LYS A 471 -35.42 71.84 -95.11
N GLU A 472 -35.68 71.85 -96.43
CA GLU A 472 -36.87 71.23 -97.04
C GLU A 472 -36.64 69.77 -97.48
N ASP A 473 -35.40 69.24 -97.42
CA ASP A 473 -35.02 67.87 -97.85
C ASP A 473 -34.01 67.22 -96.89
N ILE A 474 -34.38 67.10 -95.61
CA ILE A 474 -33.55 66.43 -94.58
C ILE A 474 -33.70 64.91 -94.70
N HIS A 475 -32.59 64.21 -94.95
CA HIS A 475 -32.57 62.75 -95.11
C HIS A 475 -31.24 62.13 -94.67
N LEU A 476 -31.26 60.82 -94.42
CA LEU A 476 -30.08 60.01 -94.20
C LEU A 476 -29.55 59.52 -95.55
N GLU A 477 -28.31 59.87 -95.88
CA GLU A 477 -27.62 59.47 -97.09
C GLU A 477 -26.67 58.30 -96.82
N LEU A 478 -26.78 57.24 -97.63
CA LEU A 478 -25.90 56.08 -97.53
C LEU A 478 -24.50 56.43 -98.07
N VAL A 479 -23.55 56.64 -97.16
CA VAL A 479 -22.18 57.09 -97.51
C VAL A 479 -21.20 55.93 -97.63
N ALA A 480 -21.38 54.85 -96.86
CA ALA A 480 -20.48 53.70 -96.89
C ALA A 480 -21.22 52.38 -96.72
N THR A 481 -20.70 51.35 -97.37
CA THR A 481 -21.25 50.00 -97.32
C THR A 481 -20.14 48.96 -97.34
N TYR A 482 -20.27 47.90 -96.57
CA TYR A 482 -19.44 46.71 -96.65
C TYR A 482 -20.30 45.48 -96.96
N ALA A 483 -19.89 44.73 -98.01
CA ALA A 483 -20.57 43.54 -98.50
C ALA A 483 -22.06 43.72 -98.86
N TYR A 484 -22.47 44.93 -99.26
CA TYR A 484 -23.87 45.31 -99.55
C TYR A 484 -24.26 45.07 -101.02
N ASN A 485 -25.51 44.65 -101.26
CA ASN A 485 -25.99 44.26 -102.60
C ASN A 485 -26.06 45.45 -103.58
N LYS A 486 -25.59 45.26 -104.82
CA LYS A 486 -25.59 46.28 -105.89
C LYS A 486 -27.00 46.80 -106.26
N GLU A 487 -28.06 46.03 -106.05
CA GLU A 487 -29.43 46.47 -106.34
C GLU A 487 -29.96 47.51 -105.33
N ARG A 488 -29.53 47.42 -104.06
CA ARG A 488 -29.90 48.38 -103.01
C ARG A 488 -29.06 49.66 -103.02
N LYS A 489 -27.94 49.72 -103.75
CA LYS A 489 -27.21 50.98 -104.03
C LYS A 489 -28.03 52.05 -104.78
N LYS A 490 -29.23 51.70 -105.29
CA LYS A 490 -30.14 52.63 -105.96
C LYS A 490 -30.97 53.49 -104.99
N GLN A 491 -31.19 53.05 -103.75
CA GLN A 491 -31.78 53.88 -102.68
C GLN A 491 -30.66 54.59 -101.93
N LYS A 492 -30.30 55.79 -102.40
CA LYS A 492 -29.25 56.60 -101.78
C LYS A 492 -29.74 57.38 -100.54
N ARG A 493 -31.04 57.49 -100.33
CA ARG A 493 -31.67 58.40 -99.36
C ARG A 493 -32.78 57.69 -98.59
N ILE A 494 -32.79 57.85 -97.27
CA ILE A 494 -33.83 57.37 -96.35
C ILE A 494 -34.31 58.60 -95.55
N TYR A 495 -35.61 58.88 -95.57
CA TYR A 495 -36.14 60.02 -94.83
C TYR A 495 -36.24 59.74 -93.32
N MET A 496 -36.27 60.80 -92.51
CA MET A 496 -36.43 60.67 -91.06
C MET A 496 -37.75 59.94 -90.74
N GLY A 497 -37.71 58.94 -89.85
CA GLY A 497 -38.85 58.07 -89.54
C GLY A 497 -39.19 57.01 -90.60
N GLU A 498 -38.46 56.95 -91.72
CA GLU A 498 -38.64 55.94 -92.76
C GLU A 498 -37.84 54.67 -92.46
N GLY A 499 -38.53 53.53 -92.33
CA GLY A 499 -37.91 52.25 -92.02
C GLY A 499 -37.19 52.23 -90.66
N LEU A 500 -36.46 51.14 -90.38
CA LEU A 500 -35.76 51.00 -89.10
C LEU A 500 -34.58 51.96 -88.94
N VAL A 501 -33.88 52.27 -90.03
CA VAL A 501 -32.76 53.23 -90.04
C VAL A 501 -33.27 54.64 -89.72
N GLY A 502 -34.34 55.10 -90.40
CA GLY A 502 -34.95 56.39 -90.12
C GLY A 502 -35.61 56.47 -88.74
N MET A 503 -36.19 55.37 -88.24
CA MET A 503 -36.76 55.32 -86.89
C MET A 503 -35.66 55.36 -85.81
N CYS A 504 -34.56 54.62 -85.99
CA CYS A 504 -33.41 54.65 -85.09
C CYS A 504 -32.83 56.08 -84.97
N ALA A 505 -32.76 56.84 -86.06
CA ALA A 505 -32.35 58.23 -86.06
C ALA A 505 -33.30 59.15 -85.28
N VAL A 506 -34.62 58.93 -85.37
CA VAL A 506 -35.64 59.73 -84.67
C VAL A 506 -35.66 59.41 -83.17
N GLU A 507 -35.66 58.13 -82.82
CA GLU A 507 -35.69 57.67 -81.42
C GLU A 507 -34.35 57.84 -80.71
N LYS A 508 -33.25 58.01 -81.46
CA LYS A 508 -31.87 58.10 -80.94
C LYS A 508 -31.53 56.91 -80.03
N SER A 509 -32.11 55.75 -80.34
CA SER A 509 -32.00 54.52 -79.57
C SER A 509 -31.52 53.38 -80.46
N THR A 510 -30.66 52.52 -79.91
CA THR A 510 -30.16 51.32 -80.59
C THR A 510 -31.31 50.35 -80.81
N VAL A 511 -31.45 49.85 -82.05
CA VAL A 511 -32.39 48.80 -82.41
C VAL A 511 -31.61 47.52 -82.63
N TYR A 512 -31.87 46.51 -81.80
CA TYR A 512 -31.30 45.18 -81.95
C TYR A 512 -32.40 44.16 -82.26
N LEU A 513 -32.37 43.63 -83.47
CA LEU A 513 -33.24 42.54 -83.90
C LEU A 513 -32.44 41.25 -83.91
N ASN A 514 -32.92 40.24 -83.19
CA ASN A 514 -32.26 38.95 -83.03
C ASN A 514 -33.03 37.79 -83.67
N ASP A 515 -34.09 38.11 -84.41
CA ASP A 515 -34.91 37.23 -85.24
C ASP A 515 -35.51 38.07 -86.38
N ILE A 516 -34.95 37.91 -87.58
CA ILE A 516 -35.29 38.73 -88.76
C ILE A 516 -36.26 37.92 -89.63
N PRO A 517 -37.42 38.47 -90.03
CA PRO A 517 -38.36 37.77 -90.90
C PRO A 517 -37.75 37.37 -92.25
N ASP A 518 -38.10 36.19 -92.76
CA ASP A 518 -37.62 35.68 -94.05
C ASP A 518 -37.88 36.68 -95.19
N GLY A 519 -36.85 36.95 -96.01
CA GLY A 519 -36.93 37.88 -97.14
C GLY A 519 -36.85 39.38 -96.78
N TYR A 520 -36.72 39.74 -95.50
CA TYR A 520 -36.56 41.13 -95.05
C TYR A 520 -35.21 41.75 -95.47
N LEU A 521 -34.13 40.97 -95.35
CA LEU A 521 -32.76 41.34 -95.70
C LEU A 521 -32.02 40.10 -96.18
N SER A 522 -31.23 40.22 -97.25
CA SER A 522 -30.49 39.07 -97.80
C SER A 522 -29.02 39.41 -98.05
N ILE A 523 -28.13 38.52 -97.59
CA ILE A 523 -26.69 38.58 -97.81
C ILE A 523 -26.34 37.76 -99.03
N SER A 524 -25.89 38.41 -100.10
CA SER A 524 -25.57 37.76 -101.39
C SER A 524 -24.07 37.61 -101.62
N SER A 525 -23.65 36.49 -102.18
CA SER A 525 -22.31 36.16 -102.66
C SER A 525 -22.36 35.69 -104.12
N GLY A 526 -21.20 35.64 -104.79
CA GLY A 526 -21.08 35.03 -106.12
C GLY A 526 -21.43 33.55 -106.19
N LEU A 527 -21.61 32.89 -105.03
CA LEU A 527 -21.94 31.47 -104.90
C LEU A 527 -23.34 31.19 -104.32
N GLY A 528 -24.08 32.20 -103.86
CA GLY A 528 -25.40 32.02 -103.22
C GLY A 528 -25.74 33.16 -102.26
N GLY A 529 -26.94 33.14 -101.65
CA GLY A 529 -27.35 34.12 -100.65
C GLY A 529 -28.06 33.50 -99.45
N SER A 530 -28.01 34.17 -98.30
CA SER A 530 -28.67 33.75 -97.05
C SER A 530 -29.12 34.96 -96.25
N ASP A 531 -30.19 34.81 -95.48
CA ASP A 531 -30.71 35.87 -94.62
C ASP A 531 -29.92 35.92 -93.29
N PRO A 532 -29.61 37.13 -92.77
CA PRO A 532 -28.93 37.28 -91.48
C PRO A 532 -29.85 36.88 -90.33
N ARG A 533 -29.26 36.49 -89.19
CA ARG A 533 -30.01 36.16 -87.98
C ARG A 533 -30.14 37.33 -87.02
N SER A 534 -29.28 38.34 -87.16
CA SER A 534 -29.38 39.53 -86.34
C SER A 534 -28.99 40.79 -87.09
N LEU A 535 -29.65 41.89 -86.71
CA LEU A 535 -29.48 43.22 -87.27
C LEU A 535 -29.36 44.19 -86.10
N LEU A 536 -28.23 44.88 -86.05
CA LEU A 536 -27.94 45.91 -85.07
C LEU A 536 -27.92 47.25 -85.78
N ILE A 537 -28.77 48.18 -85.35
CA ILE A 537 -28.87 49.52 -85.91
C ILE A 537 -28.60 50.49 -84.78
N VAL A 538 -27.52 51.26 -84.90
CA VAL A 538 -27.01 52.12 -83.84
C VAL A 538 -26.96 53.55 -84.35
N PRO A 539 -27.55 54.52 -83.62
CA PRO A 539 -27.50 55.91 -84.02
C PRO A 539 -26.09 56.48 -83.80
N LEU A 540 -25.57 57.19 -84.79
CA LEU A 540 -24.41 58.06 -84.60
C LEU A 540 -24.92 59.36 -83.99
N LYS A 541 -24.86 59.45 -82.66
CA LYS A 541 -25.25 60.64 -81.91
C LYS A 541 -24.12 61.14 -81.01
N LEU A 542 -24.07 62.45 -80.82
CA LEU A 542 -23.29 63.10 -79.78
C LEU A 542 -24.26 63.92 -78.94
N GLU A 543 -24.31 63.65 -77.63
CA GLU A 543 -25.34 64.18 -76.74
C GLU A 543 -26.76 63.90 -77.30
N ASP A 544 -27.50 64.96 -77.66
CA ASP A 544 -28.82 64.88 -78.28
C ASP A 544 -28.81 65.16 -79.79
N GLU A 545 -27.67 65.37 -80.43
CA GLU A 545 -27.59 65.62 -81.88
C GLU A 545 -27.32 64.33 -82.66
N ILE A 546 -28.08 64.10 -83.74
CA ILE A 546 -27.97 62.92 -84.61
C ILE A 546 -27.16 63.28 -85.85
N PHE A 547 -26.09 62.52 -86.11
CA PHE A 547 -25.18 62.70 -87.24
C PHE A 547 -25.35 61.61 -88.30
N GLY A 548 -25.97 60.49 -87.93
CA GLY A 548 -26.14 59.37 -88.84
C GLY A 548 -26.65 58.12 -88.13
N VAL A 549 -26.62 56.99 -88.85
CA VAL A 549 -26.98 55.67 -88.33
C VAL A 549 -26.06 54.64 -88.97
N ILE A 550 -25.55 53.70 -88.17
CA ILE A 550 -24.85 52.52 -88.69
C ILE A 550 -25.75 51.30 -88.50
N GLU A 551 -25.90 50.52 -89.56
CA GLU A 551 -26.54 49.21 -89.50
C GLU A 551 -25.48 48.12 -89.70
N VAL A 552 -25.57 47.03 -88.95
CA VAL A 552 -24.68 45.88 -89.01
C VAL A 552 -25.53 44.61 -88.97
N ALA A 553 -25.40 43.77 -89.99
CA ALA A 553 -26.08 42.48 -90.06
C ALA A 553 -25.09 41.32 -89.87
N SER A 554 -25.51 40.31 -89.11
CA SER A 554 -24.70 39.12 -88.81
C SER A 554 -25.53 37.84 -88.84
N PHE A 555 -24.90 36.73 -89.21
CA PHE A 555 -25.44 35.37 -89.02
C PHE A 555 -25.41 34.94 -87.54
N ASN A 556 -24.61 35.61 -86.72
CA ASN A 556 -24.52 35.36 -85.28
C ASN A 556 -25.33 36.40 -84.50
N LYS A 557 -25.71 36.07 -83.28
CA LYS A 557 -26.31 37.04 -82.34
C LYS A 557 -25.20 37.88 -81.71
N PHE A 558 -25.37 39.21 -81.71
CA PHE A 558 -24.49 40.09 -80.95
C PHE A 558 -24.67 39.87 -79.44
N LYS A 559 -23.55 39.65 -78.75
CA LYS A 559 -23.49 39.57 -77.29
C LYS A 559 -23.63 40.98 -76.71
N LYS A 560 -24.06 41.08 -75.44
CA LYS A 560 -24.24 42.38 -74.77
C LYS A 560 -22.99 43.28 -74.86
N HIS A 561 -21.81 42.74 -74.58
CA HIS A 561 -20.56 43.52 -74.66
C HIS A 561 -20.19 43.94 -76.10
N GLU A 562 -20.65 43.23 -77.13
CA GLU A 562 -20.46 43.59 -78.54
C GLU A 562 -21.40 44.75 -78.89
N ILE A 563 -22.66 44.73 -78.45
CA ILE A 563 -23.63 45.82 -78.64
C ILE A 563 -23.15 47.09 -77.94
N ASP A 564 -22.81 47.00 -76.65
CA ASP A 564 -22.30 48.12 -75.84
C ASP A 564 -21.02 48.71 -76.50
N PHE A 565 -20.19 47.86 -77.10
CA PHE A 565 -19.02 48.29 -77.85
C PHE A 565 -19.38 49.11 -79.10
N VAL A 566 -20.35 48.67 -79.92
CA VAL A 566 -20.77 49.42 -81.11
C VAL A 566 -21.34 50.78 -80.73
N GLU A 567 -22.14 50.87 -79.67
CA GLU A 567 -22.67 52.14 -79.16
C GLU A 567 -21.55 53.13 -78.82
N ARG A 568 -20.51 52.66 -78.12
CA ARG A 568 -19.33 53.50 -77.79
C ARG A 568 -18.53 53.88 -79.02
N VAL A 569 -18.39 52.98 -79.99
CA VAL A 569 -17.72 53.28 -81.27
C VAL A 569 -18.50 54.35 -82.04
N THR A 570 -19.83 54.27 -82.10
CA THR A 570 -20.65 55.28 -82.77
C THR A 570 -20.59 56.64 -82.10
N GLU A 571 -20.42 56.70 -80.78
CA GLU A 571 -20.18 57.95 -80.05
C GLU A 571 -18.84 58.58 -80.47
N SER A 572 -17.75 57.80 -80.50
CA SER A 572 -16.44 58.27 -81.01
C SER A 572 -16.50 58.76 -82.46
N ILE A 573 -17.23 58.05 -83.32
CA ILE A 573 -17.42 58.45 -84.71
C ILE A 573 -18.18 59.79 -84.77
N SER A 574 -19.28 59.91 -84.01
CA SER A 574 -20.11 61.13 -83.97
C SER A 574 -19.31 62.34 -83.49
N SER A 575 -18.48 62.18 -82.46
CA SER A 575 -17.56 63.23 -81.99
C SER A 575 -16.54 63.67 -83.04
N THR A 576 -16.13 62.77 -83.94
CA THR A 576 -15.20 63.11 -85.03
C THR A 576 -15.93 63.84 -86.16
N LEU A 577 -17.20 63.47 -86.40
CA LEU A 577 -18.05 64.11 -87.42
C LEU A 577 -18.58 65.48 -87.02
N SER A 578 -18.64 65.79 -85.72
CA SER A 578 -19.06 67.10 -85.19
C SER A 578 -17.98 68.19 -85.27
N LEU A 579 -16.71 67.79 -85.46
CA LEU A 579 -15.54 68.68 -85.59
C LEU A 579 -15.38 69.15 -87.03
#